data_AF-E8RUD1-F1
#
_entry.id   AF-E8RUD1-F1
#
_cell.length_a   1.000
_cell.length_b   1.000
_cell.length_c   1.000
_cell.angle_alpha   90.00
_cell.angle_beta   90.00
_cell.angle_gamma   90.00
#
_symmetry.space_group_name_H-M   'P 1'
#
loop_
_entity.id
_entity.type
_entity.pdbx_description
1 polymer ?
#
loop_
_entity_poly.entity_id
_entity_poly.type
_entity_poly.pdbx_seq_one_letter_code
_entity_poly.pdbx_strand_id
1 'polypeptide(L)'
;MCGQFLALKAWRDFLSSLGMTDEGVAEVLNDEVKPTDAYPIVTAGPQLMNARWGLIPRWAKETPKASTFSARIETAAEKPTFRGTFARRHALVPVAGVYEWHQGRRHRTARRDGEPLVMVGRRQWQGWFDNSVFDPALPPDDLLDIADDDAAPVKDTLF
;
A
#
# COMPACT_ATOMS: atom_id res chain seq x y z
N MET A 1 2.58 -12.00 -3.66
CA MET A 1 2.45 -10.66 -4.30
C MET A 1 0.99 -10.24 -4.27
N CYS A 2 0.70 -9.24 -3.46
CA CYS A 2 -0.63 -8.66 -3.30
C CYS A 2 -0.98 -7.84 -4.56
N GLY A 3 -2.03 -8.24 -5.27
CA GLY A 3 -2.53 -7.54 -6.47
C GLY A 3 -3.88 -6.86 -6.23
N GLN A 4 -4.33 -6.80 -4.98
CA GLN A 4 -5.61 -6.22 -4.59
C GLN A 4 -5.64 -5.97 -3.08
N PHE A 5 -6.25 -4.88 -2.63
CA PHE A 5 -6.48 -4.63 -1.20
C PHE A 5 -7.90 -4.13 -0.92
N LEU A 6 -8.31 -4.23 0.34
CA LEU A 6 -9.56 -3.69 0.86
C LEU A 6 -9.35 -2.24 1.29
N ALA A 7 -10.13 -1.33 0.73
CA ALA A 7 -10.11 0.08 1.07
C ALA A 7 -10.41 0.32 2.56
N LEU A 8 -9.64 1.22 3.18
CA LEU A 8 -9.98 1.76 4.49
C LEU A 8 -11.19 2.68 4.35
N LYS A 9 -12.20 2.48 5.19
CA LYS A 9 -13.37 3.38 5.30
C LYS A 9 -13.26 4.36 6.47
N ALA A 10 -12.58 3.96 7.55
CA ALA A 10 -12.34 4.78 8.74
C ALA A 10 -11.15 5.76 8.56
N TRP A 11 -11.14 6.54 7.47
CA TRP A 11 -10.04 7.49 7.19
C TRP A 11 -9.90 8.57 8.25
N ARG A 12 -11.01 9.05 8.82
CA ARG A 12 -10.99 10.09 9.85
C ARG A 12 -10.22 9.64 11.09
N ASP A 13 -10.46 8.42 11.55
CA ASP A 13 -9.82 7.88 12.76
C ASP A 13 -8.32 7.65 12.52
N PHE A 14 -7.98 7.09 11.35
CA PHE A 14 -6.59 6.92 10.94
C PHE A 14 -5.84 8.26 10.83
N LEU A 15 -6.45 9.30 10.26
CA LEU A 15 -5.81 10.61 10.16
C LEU A 15 -5.68 11.27 11.55
N SER A 16 -6.68 11.09 12.41
CA SER A 16 -6.65 11.60 13.78
C SER A 16 -5.50 10.99 14.58
N SER A 17 -5.20 9.69 14.41
CA SER A 17 -4.07 9.03 15.07
C SER A 17 -2.70 9.56 14.60
N LEU A 18 -2.65 10.14 13.39
CA LEU A 18 -1.48 10.84 12.85
C LEU A 18 -1.45 12.34 13.21
N GLY A 19 -2.44 12.84 13.96
CA GLY A 19 -2.59 14.27 14.26
C GLY A 19 -2.97 15.11 13.03
N MET A 20 -3.65 14.51 12.05
CA MET A 20 -4.07 15.14 10.79
C MET A 20 -5.59 15.37 10.73
N THR A 21 -6.02 16.33 9.91
CA THR A 21 -7.44 16.52 9.57
C THR A 21 -7.82 15.66 8.36
N ASP A 22 -9.12 15.40 8.19
CA ASP A 22 -9.70 14.71 7.03
C ASP A 22 -9.95 15.63 5.83
N GLU A 23 -9.48 16.89 5.90
CA GLU A 23 -9.56 17.83 4.80
C GLU A 23 -8.79 17.32 3.58
N GLY A 24 -9.52 17.09 2.48
CA GLY A 24 -8.95 16.62 1.23
C GLY A 24 -8.93 15.09 1.06
N VAL A 25 -9.55 14.32 1.97
CA VAL A 25 -9.81 12.89 1.71
C VAL A 25 -10.81 12.80 0.57
N ALA A 26 -10.35 12.32 -0.59
CA ALA A 26 -11.27 11.99 -1.65
C ALA A 26 -12.05 10.73 -1.29
N GLU A 27 -13.29 10.67 -1.78
CA GLU A 27 -14.13 9.50 -1.62
C GLU A 27 -13.47 8.27 -2.25
N VAL A 28 -13.33 7.20 -1.46
CA VAL A 28 -12.84 5.92 -1.95
C VAL A 28 -14.00 5.16 -2.57
N LEU A 29 -14.08 5.24 -3.90
CA LEU A 29 -15.19 4.70 -4.69
C LEU A 29 -15.28 3.17 -4.67
N ASN A 30 -14.13 2.49 -4.57
CA ASN A 30 -14.05 1.03 -4.62
C ASN A 30 -13.80 0.45 -3.22
N ASP A 31 -14.53 -0.60 -2.87
CA ASP A 31 -14.23 -1.39 -1.66
C ASP A 31 -12.98 -2.24 -1.88
N GLU A 32 -12.86 -2.88 -3.05
CA GLU A 32 -11.69 -3.64 -3.46
C GLU A 32 -10.89 -2.82 -4.48
N VAL A 33 -9.71 -2.36 -4.09
CA VAL A 33 -8.82 -1.53 -4.91
C VAL A 33 -7.85 -2.42 -5.66
N LYS A 34 -7.68 -2.16 -6.96
CA LYS A 34 -6.84 -2.93 -7.87
C LYS A 34 -5.72 -2.07 -8.46
N PRO A 35 -4.67 -2.68 -9.04
CA PRO A 35 -3.70 -1.95 -9.82
C PRO A 35 -4.38 -1.02 -10.81
N THR A 36 -3.81 0.16 -10.97
CA THR A 36 -4.28 1.29 -11.77
C THR A 36 -5.42 2.13 -11.19
N ASP A 37 -6.10 1.66 -10.13
CA ASP A 37 -7.07 2.49 -9.41
C ASP A 37 -6.35 3.63 -8.67
N ALA A 38 -7.05 4.75 -8.52
CA ALA A 38 -6.62 5.83 -7.65
C ALA A 38 -7.01 5.53 -6.20
N TYR A 39 -6.12 5.83 -5.26
CA TYR A 39 -6.36 5.65 -3.84
C TYR A 39 -5.70 6.77 -3.03
N PRO A 40 -6.33 7.25 -1.94
CA PRO A 40 -5.72 8.22 -1.05
C PRO A 40 -4.48 7.65 -0.35
N ILE A 41 -3.41 8.45 -0.30
CA ILE A 41 -2.14 8.12 0.35
C ILE A 41 -1.69 9.29 1.23
N VAL A 42 -0.99 9.00 2.32
CA VAL A 42 -0.37 10.00 3.19
C VAL A 42 1.12 10.11 2.84
N THR A 43 1.66 11.33 2.74
CA THR A 43 3.06 11.55 2.31
C THR A 43 3.89 12.28 3.36
N ALA A 44 5.22 12.25 3.22
CA ALA A 44 6.13 13.01 4.08
C ALA A 44 5.81 14.51 4.07
N GLY A 45 5.49 15.09 5.23
CA GLY A 45 4.92 16.42 5.37
C GLY A 45 3.43 16.41 5.76
N PRO A 46 2.99 15.36 6.48
CA PRO A 46 1.62 14.82 6.54
C PRO A 46 0.63 15.44 5.54
N GLN A 47 0.83 15.18 4.25
CA GLN A 47 -0.09 15.61 3.20
C GLN A 47 -0.86 14.43 2.65
N LEU A 48 -2.16 14.63 2.47
CA LEU A 48 -3.05 13.67 1.82
C LEU A 48 -3.15 13.96 0.32
N MET A 49 -3.08 12.91 -0.50
CA MET A 49 -3.29 13.02 -1.94
C MET A 49 -3.82 11.72 -2.53
N ASN A 50 -4.58 11.82 -3.62
CA ASN A 50 -4.90 10.66 -4.44
C ASN A 50 -3.74 10.30 -5.35
N ALA A 51 -3.41 9.02 -5.41
CA ALA A 51 -2.44 8.50 -6.35
C ALA A 51 -2.87 7.15 -6.91
N ARG A 52 -2.60 6.95 -8.20
CA ARG A 52 -2.74 5.68 -8.92
C ARG A 52 -1.85 4.61 -8.29
N TRP A 53 -2.39 3.44 -8.00
CA TRP A 53 -1.58 2.28 -7.63
C TRP A 53 -0.90 1.70 -8.88
N GLY A 54 0.40 1.93 -8.99
CA GLY A 54 1.21 1.72 -10.18
C GLY A 54 2.03 2.95 -10.50
N LEU A 55 3.36 2.81 -10.44
CA LEU A 55 4.28 3.88 -10.76
C LEU A 55 4.28 4.20 -12.26
N ILE A 56 4.28 5.49 -12.60
CA ILE A 56 4.52 5.97 -13.96
C ILE A 56 5.92 6.60 -13.99
N PRO A 57 6.92 5.92 -14.58
CA PRO A 57 8.26 6.48 -14.71
C PRO A 57 8.24 7.77 -15.52
N ARG A 58 9.03 8.76 -15.12
CA ARG A 58 9.11 10.07 -15.81
C ARG A 58 9.52 9.98 -17.28
N TRP A 59 10.24 8.93 -17.67
CA TRP A 59 10.69 8.70 -19.04
C TRP A 59 9.66 7.93 -19.88
N ALA A 60 8.58 7.42 -19.27
CA ALA A 60 7.57 6.66 -19.96
C ALA A 60 6.77 7.59 -20.90
N LYS A 61 6.69 7.21 -22.17
CA LYS A 61 5.87 7.92 -23.18
C LYS A 61 4.38 7.58 -23.06
N GLU A 62 4.09 6.43 -22.47
CA GLU A 62 2.74 5.90 -22.26
C GLU A 62 2.60 5.40 -20.82
N THR A 63 1.38 5.38 -20.31
CA THR A 63 1.09 4.84 -18.98
C THR A 63 1.39 3.34 -18.96
N PRO A 64 2.32 2.88 -18.10
CA PRO A 64 2.63 1.46 -17.99
C PRO A 64 1.41 0.65 -17.54
N LYS A 65 1.30 -0.58 -18.03
CA LYS A 65 0.37 -1.58 -17.50
C LYS A 65 0.67 -1.88 -16.02
N ALA A 66 -0.12 -2.75 -15.41
CA ALA A 66 -0.05 -3.10 -13.99
C ALA A 66 1.35 -3.51 -13.47
N SER A 67 2.35 -3.83 -14.30
CA SER A 67 3.67 -4.33 -13.83
C SER A 67 4.49 -3.37 -12.95
N THR A 68 4.00 -2.17 -12.64
CA THR A 68 4.66 -1.18 -11.78
C THR A 68 3.93 -0.90 -10.45
N PHE A 69 2.94 -1.72 -10.04
CA PHE A 69 2.24 -1.54 -8.76
C PHE A 69 3.02 -2.02 -7.54
N SER A 70 3.91 -3.01 -7.70
CA SER A 70 4.74 -3.56 -6.64
C SER A 70 6.21 -3.63 -7.06
N ALA A 71 7.12 -3.44 -6.10
CA ALA A 71 8.55 -3.64 -6.31
C ALA A 71 9.17 -4.47 -5.18
N ARG A 72 9.99 -5.45 -5.55
CA ARG A 72 10.79 -6.23 -4.61
C ARG A 72 11.82 -5.34 -3.91
N ILE A 73 11.78 -5.27 -2.58
CA ILE A 73 12.64 -4.39 -1.79
C ILE A 73 14.12 -4.57 -2.12
N GLU A 74 14.56 -5.81 -2.37
CA GLU A 74 15.94 -6.20 -2.61
C GLU A 74 16.49 -5.62 -3.92
N THR A 75 15.61 -5.32 -4.88
CA THR A 75 16.01 -4.85 -6.23
C THR A 75 15.44 -3.47 -6.57
N ALA A 76 14.55 -2.92 -5.76
CA ALA A 76 13.88 -1.65 -6.03
C ALA A 76 14.86 -0.47 -6.10
N ALA A 77 15.95 -0.50 -5.33
CA ALA A 77 17.00 0.52 -5.36
C ALA A 77 17.79 0.57 -6.68
N GLU A 78 17.83 -0.53 -7.42
CA GLU A 78 18.67 -0.67 -8.62
C GLU A 78 17.87 -0.48 -9.92
N LYS A 79 16.60 -0.92 -9.93
CA LYS A 79 15.76 -0.91 -11.13
C LYS A 79 15.45 0.52 -11.61
N PRO A 80 15.67 0.87 -12.90
CA PRO A 80 15.43 2.21 -13.43
C PRO A 80 14.03 2.77 -13.18
N THR A 81 13.03 1.88 -13.14
CA THR A 81 11.63 2.21 -12.82
C THR A 81 11.49 2.79 -11.42
N PHE A 82 12.18 2.23 -10.42
CA PHE A 82 11.93 2.47 -8.99
C PHE A 82 13.07 3.24 -8.30
N ARG A 83 14.32 3.15 -8.77
CA ARG A 83 15.50 3.71 -8.09
C ARG A 83 15.39 5.20 -7.74
N GLY A 84 14.76 6.00 -8.60
CA GLY A 84 14.62 7.45 -8.39
C GLY A 84 13.61 7.84 -7.31
N THR A 85 12.67 6.93 -7.02
CA THR A 85 11.60 7.11 -6.03
C THR A 85 11.87 6.29 -4.78
N PHE A 86 12.70 5.25 -4.85
CA PHE A 86 13.12 4.45 -3.72
C PHE A 86 13.83 5.28 -2.64
N ALA A 87 14.71 6.21 -3.04
CA ALA A 87 15.49 7.01 -2.09
C ALA A 87 14.72 8.19 -1.45
N ARG A 88 13.53 8.55 -1.94
CA ARG A 88 12.78 9.75 -1.53
C ARG A 88 11.28 9.45 -1.51
N ARG A 89 10.41 10.43 -1.24
CA ARG A 89 8.95 10.33 -1.55
C ARG A 89 8.23 9.12 -0.92
N HIS A 90 8.52 8.83 0.33
CA HIS A 90 7.76 7.86 1.11
C HIS A 90 6.27 8.23 1.16
N ALA A 91 5.42 7.22 1.13
CA ALA A 91 3.99 7.32 1.35
C ALA A 91 3.52 6.19 2.27
N LEU A 92 2.51 6.47 3.09
CA LEU A 92 1.76 5.50 3.84
C LEU A 92 0.43 5.27 3.11
N VAL A 93 0.06 4.01 2.94
CA VAL A 93 -1.17 3.60 2.28
C VAL A 93 -1.97 2.76 3.27
N PRO A 94 -2.86 3.39 4.06
CA PRO A 94 -3.66 2.66 5.02
C PRO A 94 -4.75 1.85 4.30
N VAL A 95 -4.92 0.60 4.69
CA VAL A 95 -5.87 -0.35 4.10
C VAL A 95 -6.55 -1.17 5.19
N ALA A 96 -7.79 -1.59 4.94
CA ALA A 96 -8.54 -2.45 5.85
C ALA A 96 -8.16 -3.94 5.73
N GLY A 97 -7.29 -4.26 4.78
CA GLY A 97 -6.75 -5.60 4.56
C GLY A 97 -6.13 -5.74 3.18
N VAL A 98 -5.28 -6.75 3.01
CA VAL A 98 -4.67 -7.11 1.73
C VAL A 98 -5.14 -8.49 1.28
N TYR A 99 -5.20 -8.71 -0.03
CA TYR A 99 -5.54 -10.01 -0.60
C TYR A 99 -4.32 -10.66 -1.24
N GLU A 100 -4.10 -11.92 -0.90
CA GLU A 100 -3.07 -12.75 -1.51
C GLU A 100 -3.66 -14.01 -2.12
N TRP A 101 -3.04 -14.49 -3.19
CA TRP A 101 -3.44 -15.74 -3.83
C TRP A 101 -2.38 -16.79 -3.55
N HIS A 102 -2.78 -17.86 -2.89
CA HIS A 102 -1.94 -19.01 -2.61
C HIS A 102 -2.66 -20.27 -3.08
N GLN A 103 -2.01 -21.04 -3.96
CA GLN A 103 -2.56 -22.29 -4.53
C GLN A 103 -3.99 -22.14 -5.12
N GLY A 104 -4.26 -20.99 -5.77
CA GLY A 104 -5.56 -20.69 -6.38
C GLY A 104 -6.65 -20.27 -5.41
N ARG A 105 -6.36 -20.19 -4.10
CA ARG A 105 -7.27 -19.64 -3.09
C ARG A 105 -6.90 -18.20 -2.76
N ARG A 106 -7.93 -17.38 -2.55
CA ARG A 106 -7.79 -15.97 -2.13
C ARG A 106 -7.82 -15.92 -0.60
N HIS A 107 -6.75 -15.42 0.00
CA HIS A 107 -6.59 -15.19 1.43
C HIS A 107 -6.69 -13.69 1.70
N ARG A 108 -7.32 -13.33 2.82
CA ARG A 108 -7.37 -11.95 3.31
C ARG A 108 -6.56 -11.87 4.59
N THR A 109 -5.72 -10.85 4.64
CA THR A 109 -4.82 -10.52 5.75
C THR A 109 -5.25 -9.15 6.26
N ALA A 110 -5.72 -9.07 7.50
CA ALA A 110 -6.18 -7.83 8.15
C ALA A 110 -5.87 -7.86 9.65
N ARG A 111 -5.75 -6.70 10.30
CA ARG A 111 -5.53 -6.68 11.76
C ARG A 111 -6.76 -7.21 12.51
N ARG A 112 -6.53 -8.00 13.55
CA ARG A 112 -7.60 -8.59 14.37
C ARG A 112 -8.38 -7.54 15.18
N ASP A 113 -7.71 -6.46 15.60
CA ASP A 113 -8.32 -5.37 16.37
C ASP A 113 -9.17 -4.41 15.52
N GLY A 114 -9.21 -4.59 14.20
CA GLY A 114 -9.96 -3.76 13.28
C GLY A 114 -9.26 -2.46 12.88
N GLU A 115 -8.07 -2.19 13.40
CA GLU A 115 -7.23 -1.07 12.98
C GLU A 115 -6.67 -1.31 11.56
N PRO A 116 -6.27 -0.25 10.84
CA PRO A 116 -5.75 -0.40 9.48
C PRO A 116 -4.35 -1.02 9.45
N LEU A 117 -4.11 -1.84 8.43
CA LEU A 117 -2.75 -2.14 7.98
C LEU A 117 -2.20 -0.94 7.20
N VAL A 118 -0.89 -0.72 7.19
CA VAL A 118 -0.29 0.40 6.46
C VAL A 118 0.72 -0.11 5.44
N MET A 119 0.40 -0.11 4.15
CA MET A 119 1.42 -0.37 3.14
C MET A 119 2.39 0.79 3.03
N VAL A 120 3.68 0.47 2.89
CA VAL A 120 4.71 1.48 2.64
C VAL A 120 4.87 1.61 1.14
N GLY A 121 4.52 2.79 0.66
CA GLY A 121 4.58 3.14 -0.74
C GLY A 121 5.70 4.12 -1.06
N ARG A 122 6.04 4.17 -2.34
CA ARG A 122 6.91 5.21 -2.91
C ARG A 122 6.14 5.92 -4.01
N ARG A 123 6.02 7.24 -3.91
CA ARG A 123 5.26 8.03 -4.89
C ARG A 123 6.11 8.69 -5.98
N GLN A 124 5.52 8.88 -7.14
CA GLN A 124 5.99 9.74 -8.22
C GLN A 124 4.82 10.31 -9.01
N TRP A 125 4.74 11.64 -9.09
CA TRP A 125 3.67 12.32 -9.83
C TRP A 125 2.29 11.84 -9.37
N GLN A 126 1.50 11.25 -10.27
CA GLN A 126 0.14 10.77 -10.02
C GLN A 126 0.08 9.31 -9.57
N GLY A 127 1.21 8.63 -9.35
CA GLY A 127 1.23 7.20 -9.02
C GLY A 127 2.14 6.85 -7.84
N TRP A 128 1.89 5.69 -7.24
CA TRP A 128 2.71 5.10 -6.18
C TRP A 128 2.87 3.59 -6.40
N PHE A 129 3.86 2.98 -5.80
CA PHE A 129 4.01 1.52 -5.75
C PHE A 129 4.23 1.08 -4.32
N ASP A 130 3.70 -0.09 -3.97
CA ASP A 130 3.98 -0.73 -2.69
C ASP A 130 5.38 -1.34 -2.70
N ASN A 131 5.98 -1.27 -1.53
CA ASN A 131 7.27 -1.86 -1.22
C ASN A 131 7.21 -2.76 0.00
N SER A 132 6.08 -2.85 0.73
CA SER A 132 5.81 -3.67 1.93
C SER A 132 4.37 -3.44 2.42
N VAL A 133 3.82 -4.36 3.24
CA VAL A 133 2.86 -3.98 4.30
C VAL A 133 3.65 -3.75 5.59
N PHE A 134 3.36 -2.64 6.28
CA PHE A 134 3.94 -2.24 7.55
C PHE A 134 2.81 -2.03 8.56
N ASP A 135 3.10 -2.36 9.82
CA ASP A 135 2.25 -1.95 10.93
C ASP A 135 3.08 -0.97 11.78
N PRO A 136 2.69 0.31 11.88
CA PRO A 136 3.42 1.28 12.69
C PRO A 136 3.34 1.02 14.20
N ALA A 137 2.45 0.14 14.64
CA ALA A 137 2.18 -0.18 16.04
C ALA A 137 2.65 -1.58 16.47
N LEU A 138 3.03 -2.47 15.54
CA LEU A 138 3.52 -3.81 15.87
C LEU A 138 5.04 -3.91 15.62
N PRO A 139 5.85 -4.38 16.58
CA PRO A 139 7.23 -4.75 16.30
C PRO A 139 7.28 -5.85 15.23
N PRO A 140 8.38 -5.97 14.46
CA PRO A 140 8.47 -6.92 13.34
C PRO A 140 8.15 -8.38 13.69
N ASP A 141 8.30 -8.75 14.97
CA ASP A 141 8.05 -10.09 15.49
C ASP A 141 6.57 -10.39 15.78
N ASP A 142 5.71 -9.36 15.84
CA ASP A 142 4.26 -9.46 16.12
C ASP A 142 3.38 -9.32 14.86
N LEU A 143 3.97 -9.34 13.65
CA LEU A 143 3.26 -9.48 12.37
C LEU A 143 2.36 -10.74 12.28
N LEU A 144 2.45 -11.62 13.29
CA LEU A 144 1.65 -12.83 13.49
C LEU A 144 0.23 -12.58 14.04
N ASP A 145 -0.10 -11.37 14.48
CA ASP A 145 -1.46 -11.00 14.96
C ASP A 145 -2.43 -10.53 13.87
N ILE A 146 -2.01 -10.66 12.61
CA ILE A 146 -2.89 -10.54 11.47
C ILE A 146 -3.85 -11.73 11.47
N ALA A 147 -5.16 -11.45 11.46
CA ALA A 147 -6.16 -12.47 11.20
C ALA A 147 -5.93 -13.02 9.79
N ASP A 148 -5.49 -14.28 9.74
CA ASP A 148 -5.42 -15.07 8.54
C ASP A 148 -6.45 -16.20 8.68
N ASP A 149 -7.47 -16.16 7.83
CA ASP A 149 -8.56 -17.13 7.90
C ASP A 149 -8.14 -18.54 7.47
N ASP A 150 -6.90 -18.78 6.96
CA ASP A 150 -6.34 -20.15 6.78
C ASP A 150 -4.92 -20.23 6.10
N ALA A 151 -4.09 -19.18 6.02
CA ALA A 151 -2.85 -19.20 5.23
C ALA A 151 -1.53 -19.53 5.98
N ALA A 152 -0.63 -20.10 5.19
CA ALA A 152 0.79 -20.32 5.49
C ALA A 152 1.48 -19.01 5.90
N PRO A 153 2.60 -19.05 6.67
CA PRO A 153 3.25 -17.87 7.20
C PRO A 153 3.51 -16.84 6.11
N VAL A 154 2.98 -15.62 6.32
CA VAL A 154 3.11 -14.45 5.47
C VAL A 154 4.58 -14.00 5.44
N LYS A 155 5.46 -14.77 4.79
CA LYS A 155 6.91 -14.54 4.78
C LYS A 155 7.44 -13.94 3.48
N ASP A 156 6.69 -14.01 2.38
CA ASP A 156 7.22 -13.67 1.05
C ASP A 156 6.61 -12.40 0.42
N THR A 157 5.63 -11.76 1.07
CA THR A 157 4.94 -10.56 0.57
C THR A 157 5.05 -9.36 1.55
N LEU A 158 5.61 -9.57 2.75
CA LEU A 158 5.83 -8.55 3.78
C LEU A 158 7.30 -8.14 3.86
N PHE A 159 7.81 -7.56 2.79
CA PHE A 159 9.04 -6.77 2.82
C PHE A 159 8.84 -5.54 2.00
#